data_AF-A0A9W3BGU1-F1
#
_entry.id   AF-A0A9W3BGU1-F1
#
_cell.length_a   1.000
_cell.length_b   1.000
_cell.length_c   1.000
_cell.angle_alpha   90.00
_cell.angle_beta   90.00
_cell.angle_gamma   90.00
#
_symmetry.space_group_name_H-M   'P 1'
#
loop_
_entity.id
_entity.type
_entity.pdbx_description
1 polymer ?
#
loop_
_entity_poly.entity_id
_entity_poly.type
_entity_poly.pdbx_seq_one_letter_code
_entity_poly.pdbx_strand_id
1 'polypeptide(L)'
;MFFKTDVKKGPKFTWSGHGVDVTSIYGRNVQEENLLRSFDSGKLKMQTINGEEYPMFTKDVPITMGYPPNHPDTLKFAMGHPFYGLMPGLFLYKTIWMREHNRYHETGMMRDFFRQGNLLF
;
A
#
# COMPACT_ATOMS: atom_id res chain seq x y z
N MET A 1 -5.79 -9.29 -0.01
CA MET A 1 -7.25 -9.49 -0.04
C MET A 1 -7.72 -9.31 -1.47
N PHE A 2 -8.42 -10.29 -2.03
CA PHE A 2 -8.80 -10.33 -3.45
C PHE A 2 -10.29 -10.05 -3.70
N PHE A 3 -11.12 -9.97 -2.66
CA PHE A 3 -12.52 -9.55 -2.77
C PHE A 3 -12.61 -8.02 -2.83
N LYS A 4 -12.89 -7.50 -4.02
CA LYS A 4 -12.82 -6.07 -4.34
C LYS A 4 -13.89 -5.70 -5.38
N THR A 5 -15.14 -5.69 -4.95
CA THR A 5 -16.28 -5.42 -5.84
C THR A 5 -16.16 -4.03 -6.49
N ASP A 6 -16.34 -3.95 -7.81
CA ASP A 6 -16.46 -2.69 -8.54
C ASP A 6 -17.92 -2.21 -8.48
N VAL A 7 -18.22 -1.42 -7.45
CA VAL A 7 -19.56 -0.90 -7.17
C VAL A 7 -20.14 -0.07 -8.32
N LYS A 8 -19.29 0.50 -9.21
CA LYS A 8 -19.76 1.26 -10.38
C LYS A 8 -20.30 0.34 -11.47
N LYS A 9 -19.72 -0.85 -11.61
CA LYS A 9 -20.13 -1.85 -12.62
C LYS A 9 -21.21 -2.80 -12.10
N GLY A 10 -21.28 -2.99 -10.79
CA GLY A 10 -22.29 -3.81 -10.12
C GLY A 10 -21.70 -4.99 -9.33
N PRO A 11 -22.54 -5.74 -8.61
CA PRO A 11 -22.09 -6.68 -7.57
C PRO A 11 -21.27 -7.87 -8.08
N LYS A 12 -21.37 -8.19 -9.38
CA LYS A 12 -20.66 -9.31 -10.01
C LYS A 12 -19.27 -8.93 -10.54
N PHE A 13 -18.92 -7.65 -10.53
CA PHE A 13 -17.68 -7.15 -11.09
C PHE A 13 -16.64 -6.92 -9.98
N THR A 14 -15.37 -7.17 -10.29
CA THR A 14 -14.24 -6.95 -9.38
C THR A 14 -13.17 -6.11 -10.08
N TRP A 15 -12.37 -5.42 -9.28
CA TRP A 15 -11.15 -4.74 -9.75
C TRP A 15 -9.86 -5.40 -9.29
N SER A 16 -9.95 -6.58 -8.68
CA SER A 16 -8.82 -7.42 -8.25
C SER A 16 -8.21 -8.22 -9.40
N GLY A 17 -6.92 -8.58 -9.31
CA GLY A 17 -6.27 -9.54 -10.20
C GLY A 17 -6.61 -11.01 -9.92
N HIS A 18 -7.72 -11.29 -9.23
CA HIS A 18 -8.21 -12.66 -8.91
C HIS A 18 -7.24 -13.55 -8.10
N GLY A 19 -6.36 -12.96 -7.29
CA GLY A 19 -5.42 -13.74 -6.49
C GLY A 19 -4.69 -12.95 -5.42
N VAL A 20 -3.58 -13.52 -4.92
CA VAL A 20 -2.70 -12.84 -3.95
C VAL A 20 -1.71 -11.95 -4.71
N ASP A 21 -2.24 -10.86 -5.26
CA ASP A 21 -1.48 -9.88 -6.06
C ASP A 21 -0.95 -8.70 -5.23
N VAL A 22 -1.16 -8.73 -3.90
CA VAL A 22 -0.74 -7.70 -2.93
C VAL A 22 -1.13 -6.25 -3.27
N THR A 23 -2.06 -6.04 -4.22
CA THR A 23 -2.59 -4.73 -4.63
C THR A 23 -3.25 -3.94 -3.50
N SER A 24 -3.60 -4.59 -2.38
CA SER A 24 -4.03 -3.86 -1.17
C SER A 24 -2.93 -3.03 -0.49
N ILE A 25 -1.67 -3.30 -0.80
CA ILE A 25 -0.50 -2.56 -0.32
C ILE A 25 -0.04 -1.61 -1.43
N TYR A 26 0.09 -2.12 -2.65
CA TYR A 26 0.68 -1.41 -3.79
C TYR A 26 -0.28 -0.57 -4.62
N GLY A 27 -1.59 -0.65 -4.42
CA GLY A 27 -2.57 0.09 -5.24
C GLY A 27 -3.24 -0.75 -6.30
N ARG A 28 -4.27 -0.20 -6.93
CA ARG A 28 -5.11 -0.87 -7.94
C ARG A 28 -4.44 -1.00 -9.31
N ASN A 29 -3.56 -0.07 -9.64
CA ASN A 29 -2.92 0.03 -10.95
C ASN A 29 -1.52 0.65 -10.79
N VAL A 30 -0.75 0.62 -11.88
CA VAL A 30 0.63 1.12 -11.90
C VAL A 30 0.71 2.60 -11.52
N GLN A 31 -0.30 3.39 -11.83
CA GLN A 31 -0.34 4.81 -11.46
C GLN A 31 -0.43 4.99 -9.94
N GLU A 32 -1.37 4.31 -9.28
CA GLU A 32 -1.49 4.32 -7.81
C GLU A 32 -0.25 3.73 -7.13
N GLU A 33 0.31 2.67 -7.71
CA GLU A 33 1.57 2.08 -7.24
C GLU A 33 2.72 3.09 -7.26
N ASN A 34 2.92 3.77 -8.39
CA ASN A 34 3.95 4.79 -8.51
C ASN A 34 3.75 5.95 -7.52
N LEU A 35 2.51 6.31 -7.17
CA LEU A 35 2.25 7.32 -6.15
C LEU A 35 2.76 6.88 -4.77
N LEU A 36 2.65 5.59 -4.45
CA LEU A 36 3.02 5.00 -3.16
C LEU A 36 4.51 4.64 -3.05
N ARG A 37 5.23 4.51 -4.16
CA ARG A 37 6.67 4.19 -4.18
C ARG A 37 7.52 5.41 -3.88
N SER A 38 8.61 5.24 -3.11
CA SER A 38 9.60 6.30 -2.87
C SER A 38 10.50 6.50 -4.08
N PHE A 39 10.64 5.48 -4.94
CA PHE A 39 11.67 5.38 -5.99
C PHE A 39 13.10 5.46 -5.46
N ASP A 40 13.28 5.32 -4.16
CA ASP A 40 14.57 5.19 -3.51
C ASP A 40 14.70 3.77 -2.97
N SER A 41 15.72 3.06 -3.45
CA SER A 41 16.10 1.73 -2.96
C SER A 41 14.96 0.69 -2.98
N GLY A 42 13.95 0.87 -3.84
CA GLY A 42 12.78 -0.01 -3.95
C GLY A 42 11.72 0.16 -2.86
N LYS A 43 11.88 1.15 -1.96
CA LYS A 43 10.99 1.35 -0.80
C LYS A 43 9.62 1.96 -1.18
N LEU A 44 8.66 1.80 -0.28
CA LEU A 44 7.40 2.54 -0.24
C LEU A 44 7.57 3.82 0.57
N LYS A 45 6.82 4.87 0.22
CA LYS A 45 6.79 6.12 0.99
C LYS A 45 6.14 5.86 2.36
N MET A 46 6.85 6.25 3.41
CA MET A 46 6.40 6.23 4.80
C MET A 46 6.87 7.51 5.50
N GLN A 47 6.25 7.81 6.63
CA GLN A 47 6.59 8.94 7.49
C GLN A 47 6.76 8.47 8.93
N THR A 48 7.63 9.16 9.68
CA THR A 48 7.80 8.91 11.10
C THR A 48 6.81 9.76 11.91
N ILE A 49 5.99 9.13 12.74
CA ILE A 49 5.10 9.80 13.71
C ILE A 49 5.42 9.23 15.08
N ASN A 50 5.83 10.09 16.03
CA ASN A 50 6.21 9.68 17.39
C ASN A 50 7.28 8.56 17.43
N GLY A 51 8.26 8.60 16.53
CA GLY A 51 9.33 7.60 16.44
C GLY A 51 8.96 6.30 15.72
N GLU A 52 7.74 6.20 15.19
CA GLU A 52 7.21 5.00 14.54
C GLU A 52 6.86 5.26 13.07
N GLU A 53 7.12 4.29 12.20
CA GLU A 53 6.87 4.42 10.75
C GLU A 53 5.41 4.17 10.38
N TYR A 54 4.76 5.13 9.73
CA TYR A 54 3.39 5.05 9.25
C TYR A 54 3.29 5.36 7.75
N PRO A 55 2.20 4.96 7.09
CA PRO A 55 1.92 5.40 5.71
C PRO A 55 1.88 6.93 5.61
N MET A 56 2.14 7.47 4.41
CA MET A 56 2.02 8.91 4.16
C MET A 56 0.58 9.41 4.36
N PHE A 57 0.39 10.71 4.55
CA PHE A 57 -0.94 11.29 4.50
C PHE A 57 -1.42 11.45 3.06
N THR A 58 -2.74 11.46 2.85
CA THR A 58 -3.34 11.67 1.51
C THR A 58 -3.11 13.08 0.97
N LYS A 59 -2.80 14.06 1.83
CA LYS A 59 -2.41 15.41 1.40
C LYS A 59 -1.05 15.44 0.70
N ASP A 60 -0.17 14.49 1.03
CA ASP A 60 1.20 14.42 0.52
C ASP A 60 1.31 13.41 -0.64
N VAL A 61 0.35 12.46 -0.72
CA VAL A 61 0.25 11.46 -1.78
C VAL A 61 -1.16 11.50 -2.36
N PRO A 62 -1.34 11.99 -3.61
CA PRO A 62 -2.67 12.23 -4.21
C PRO A 62 -3.32 10.94 -4.71
N ILE A 63 -3.48 9.95 -3.82
CA ILE A 63 -4.17 8.69 -4.07
C ILE A 63 -5.63 8.80 -3.63
N THR A 64 -6.53 8.15 -4.39
CA THR A 64 -7.97 8.17 -4.08
C THR A 64 -8.26 7.27 -2.87
N MET A 65 -8.72 7.88 -1.77
CA MET A 65 -9.12 7.19 -0.54
C MET A 65 -10.59 7.46 -0.21
N GLY A 66 -11.25 6.47 0.38
CA GLY A 66 -12.67 6.53 0.76
C GLY A 66 -12.90 7.05 2.17
N TYR A 67 -12.29 8.18 2.56
CA TYR A 67 -12.53 8.80 3.88
C TYR A 67 -13.84 9.62 3.91
N PRO A 68 -14.55 9.71 5.05
CA PRO A 68 -15.69 10.60 5.22
C PRO A 68 -15.32 12.08 5.01
N PRO A 69 -16.25 12.95 4.54
CA PRO A 69 -15.97 14.35 4.22
C PRO A 69 -15.33 15.17 5.35
N ASN A 70 -15.72 14.92 6.61
CA ASN A 70 -15.25 15.67 7.79
C ASN A 70 -14.10 14.97 8.54
N HIS A 71 -13.48 13.94 7.95
CA HIS A 71 -12.34 13.28 8.58
C HIS A 71 -11.13 14.22 8.56
N PRO A 72 -10.37 14.37 9.66
CA PRO A 72 -9.23 15.29 9.70
C PRO A 72 -8.08 14.77 8.83
N ASP A 73 -7.39 15.67 8.13
CA ASP A 73 -6.31 15.30 7.21
C ASP A 73 -5.11 14.63 7.90
N THR A 74 -4.92 14.93 9.19
CA THR A 74 -3.91 14.28 10.06
C THR A 74 -4.23 12.81 10.37
N LEU A 75 -5.41 12.32 9.99
CA LEU A 75 -5.82 10.92 10.14
C LEU A 75 -6.21 10.29 8.79
N LYS A 76 -5.90 10.95 7.67
CA LYS A 76 -6.09 10.41 6.32
C LYS A 76 -4.77 9.86 5.79
N PHE A 77 -4.64 8.54 5.78
CA PHE A 77 -3.45 7.83 5.33
C PHE A 77 -3.62 7.32 3.90
N ALA A 78 -2.57 7.47 3.09
CA ALA A 78 -2.48 6.97 1.74
C ALA A 78 -2.14 5.46 1.76
N MET A 79 -3.02 4.64 1.16
CA MET A 79 -2.91 3.18 1.19
C MET A 79 -3.22 2.61 -0.19
N GLY A 80 -2.69 1.41 -0.50
CA GLY A 80 -3.04 0.71 -1.73
C GLY A 80 -4.51 0.26 -1.83
N HIS A 81 -5.26 0.26 -0.72
CA HIS A 81 -6.69 -0.01 -0.72
C HIS A 81 -7.48 1.20 -0.19
N PRO A 82 -8.44 1.76 -0.97
CA PRO A 82 -9.14 3.00 -0.62
C PRO A 82 -9.86 3.01 0.74
N PHE A 83 -10.23 1.84 1.25
CA PHE A 83 -10.99 1.67 2.50
C PHE A 83 -10.13 1.40 3.75
N TYR A 84 -8.91 0.88 3.61
CA TYR A 84 -8.21 0.25 4.74
C TYR A 84 -7.73 1.23 5.80
N GLY A 85 -7.61 2.51 5.46
CA GLY A 85 -7.30 3.56 6.42
C GLY A 85 -8.42 3.91 7.41
N LEU A 86 -9.63 3.37 7.24
CA LEU A 86 -10.77 3.58 8.16
C LEU A 86 -10.93 2.52 9.25
N MET A 87 -10.35 1.34 9.04
CA MET A 87 -10.50 0.19 9.94
C MET A 87 -9.18 -0.02 10.68
N PRO A 88 -9.09 0.24 11.99
CA PRO A 88 -7.82 0.17 12.73
C PRO A 88 -7.09 -1.15 12.57
N GLY A 89 -7.80 -2.28 12.56
CA GLY A 89 -7.20 -3.60 12.35
C GLY A 89 -6.61 -3.79 10.95
N LEU A 90 -7.29 -3.32 9.90
CA LEU A 90 -6.76 -3.39 8.53
C LEU A 90 -5.58 -2.44 8.36
N PHE A 91 -5.70 -1.21 8.89
CA PHE A 91 -4.62 -0.24 8.91
C PHE A 91 -3.36 -0.81 9.57
N LEU A 92 -3.48 -1.40 10.76
CA LEU A 92 -2.38 -2.04 11.48
C LEU A 92 -1.67 -3.07 10.59
N TYR A 93 -2.40 -4.04 10.03
CA TYR A 93 -1.80 -5.06 9.19
C TYR A 93 -1.10 -4.47 7.96
N LYS A 94 -1.69 -3.45 7.33
CA LYS A 94 -1.05 -2.83 6.17
C LYS A 94 0.22 -2.07 6.54
N THR A 95 0.23 -1.37 7.66
CA THR A 95 1.43 -0.69 8.17
C THR A 95 2.54 -1.70 8.45
N ILE A 96 2.23 -2.85 9.07
CA ILE A 96 3.20 -3.94 9.28
C ILE A 96 3.80 -4.41 7.95
N TRP A 97 2.96 -4.66 6.94
CA TRP A 97 3.45 -5.11 5.63
C TRP A 97 4.29 -4.07 4.89
N MET A 98 3.96 -2.78 5.02
CA MET A 98 4.77 -1.70 4.43
C MET A 98 6.14 -1.57 5.11
N ARG A 99 6.18 -1.69 6.45
CA ARG A 99 7.44 -1.75 7.21
C ARG A 99 8.28 -2.94 6.78
N GLU A 100 7.66 -4.11 6.64
CA GLU A 100 8.36 -5.33 6.23
C GLU A 100 8.91 -5.23 4.80
N HIS A 101 8.15 -4.65 3.87
CA HIS A 101 8.63 -4.34 2.52
C HIS A 101 9.89 -3.48 2.56
N ASN A 102 9.85 -2.37 3.29
CA ASN A 102 10.99 -1.45 3.41
C ASN A 102 12.18 -2.12 4.11
N ARG A 103 11.96 -2.95 5.13
CA ARG A 103 12.99 -3.73 5.81
C ARG A 103 13.68 -4.70 4.86
N TYR A 104 12.92 -5.43 4.03
CA TYR A 104 13.45 -6.39 3.06
C TYR A 104 14.36 -5.73 2.01
N HIS A 105 14.03 -4.50 1.60
CA HIS A 105 14.87 -3.70 0.72
C HIS A 105 16.12 -3.14 1.42
N GLU A 106 16.00 -2.73 2.69
CA GLU A 106 17.09 -2.16 3.48
C GLU A 106 18.17 -3.18 3.85
N THR A 107 17.78 -4.38 4.28
CA THR A 107 18.73 -5.43 4.68
C THR A 107 19.50 -6.02 3.50
N GLY A 108 19.17 -5.64 2.26
CA GLY A 108 19.74 -6.25 1.08
C GLY A 108 19.26 -7.69 0.84
N MET A 109 18.35 -8.24 1.66
CA MET A 109 17.78 -9.57 1.47
C MET A 109 17.20 -9.75 0.07
N MET A 110 16.62 -8.68 -0.52
CA MET A 110 16.21 -8.68 -1.92
C MET A 110 17.39 -8.96 -2.86
N ARG A 111 18.49 -8.22 -2.72
CA ARG A 111 19.70 -8.39 -3.54
C ARG A 111 20.30 -9.77 -3.36
N ASP A 112 20.30 -10.29 -2.13
CA ASP A 112 20.83 -11.61 -1.83
C ASP A 112 19.95 -12.73 -2.38
N PHE A 113 18.62 -12.59 -2.29
CA PHE A 113 17.66 -13.50 -2.90
C PHE A 113 17.84 -13.58 -4.42
N PHE A 114 17.98 -12.43 -5.09
CA PHE A 114 18.23 -12.39 -6.54
C PHE A 114 19.64 -12.89 -6.91
N ARG A 115 20.66 -12.63 -6.09
CA ARG A 115 22.02 -13.17 -6.29
C ARG A 115 22.09 -14.69 -6.13
N GLN A 116 21.21 -15.28 -5.32
CA GLN A 116 21.17 -16.73 -5.05
C GLN A 116 20.42 -17.54 -6.12
N GLY A 117 19.98 -16.94 -7.22
CA GLY A 117 19.58 -17.68 -8.42
C GLY A 117 18.12 -18.13 -8.49
N ASN A 118 17.20 -17.49 -7.76
CA ASN A 118 15.76 -17.74 -7.92
C ASN A 118 15.07 -16.53 -8.55
N LEU A 119 14.86 -16.65 -9.87
CA LEU A 119 14.02 -15.85 -10.77
C LEU A 119 14.55 -14.46 -11.17
N LEU A 120 15.02 -14.39 -12.42
CA LEU A 120 15.14 -13.18 -13.22
C LEU A 120 13.73 -12.77 -13.70
N PHE A 121 13.21 -11.65 -13.21
CA PHE A 121 12.20 -10.83 -13.89
C PHE A 121 12.52 -9.36 -13.63
#